data_AF-A0A1G4BIF6-F1
#
_entry.id   AF-A0A1G4BIF6-F1
#
_cell.length_a   1.000
_cell.length_b   1.000
_cell.length_c   1.000
_cell.angle_alpha   90.00
_cell.angle_beta   90.00
_cell.angle_gamma   90.00
#
_symmetry.space_group_name_H-M   'P 1'
#
loop_
_entity.id
_entity.type
_entity.pdbx_description
1 polymer ?
#
loop_
_entity_poly.entity_id
_entity_poly.type
_entity_poly.pdbx_seq_one_letter_code
_entity_poly.pdbx_strand_id
1 'polypeptide(L)'
;MYAYDTDKNMFARRQDLGCIWYPLQPPYVRLPPGPHALDGPSFFSVEERLIHGADADAEAPFLVDIGGSIGHDLAEFHSYYPSAPGKLILQDLPVVIGQIQELKPAITPMVHDFEHRRDRFR
;
A
#
# COMPACT_ATOMS: atom_id res chain seq x y z
N MET A 1 17.12 -0.23 24.45
CA MET A 1 15.76 -0.77 24.76
C MET A 1 15.95 -2.16 25.37
N TYR A 2 15.69 -2.32 26.68
CA TYR A 2 16.22 -3.43 27.51
C TYR A 2 15.80 -4.86 27.14
N ALA A 3 14.79 -5.06 26.29
CA ALA A 3 14.27 -6.39 25.96
C ALA A 3 15.18 -7.21 25.03
N TYR A 4 16.10 -6.56 24.30
CA TYR A 4 16.81 -7.25 23.21
C TYR A 4 18.32 -6.96 23.12
N ASP A 5 18.88 -6.26 24.11
CA ASP A 5 20.31 -5.91 24.15
C ASP A 5 20.80 -5.22 22.86
N THR A 6 20.13 -4.13 22.48
CA THR A 6 20.55 -3.27 21.37
C THR A 6 20.20 -1.81 21.65
N ASP A 7 20.99 -0.93 21.04
CA ASP A 7 20.76 0.50 20.88
C ASP A 7 19.82 0.83 19.71
N LYS A 8 19.61 -0.13 18.79
CA LYS A 8 18.76 0.06 17.60
C LYS A 8 17.27 0.10 17.95
N ASN A 9 16.51 0.85 17.15
CA ASN A 9 15.04 0.75 17.17
C ASN A 9 14.57 -0.58 16.56
N MET A 10 13.28 -0.88 16.73
CA MET A 10 12.69 -2.14 16.28
C MET A 10 12.82 -2.38 14.76
N PHE A 11 12.64 -1.34 13.94
CA PHE A 11 12.73 -1.44 12.47
C PHE A 11 14.17 -1.70 12.01
N ALA A 12 15.13 -0.91 12.49
CA ALA A 12 16.55 -1.06 12.18
C ALA A 12 17.07 -2.44 12.59
N ARG A 13 16.72 -2.90 13.81
CA ARG A 13 17.09 -4.24 14.28
C ARG A 13 16.56 -5.35 13.37
N ARG A 14 15.33 -5.24 12.88
CA ARG A 14 14.72 -6.25 11.99
C ARG A 14 15.40 -6.31 10.63
N GLN A 15 15.82 -5.16 10.10
CA GLN A 15 16.60 -5.10 8.86
C GLN A 15 17.94 -5.83 9.00
N ASP A 16 18.67 -5.63 10.11
CA ASP A 16 19.96 -6.30 10.33
C ASP A 16 19.86 -7.83 10.45
N LEU A 17 18.75 -8.32 11.04
CA LEU A 17 18.54 -9.75 11.22
C LEU A 17 18.25 -10.48 9.89
N GLY A 18 18.23 -9.77 8.76
CA GLY A 18 17.85 -10.35 7.48
C GLY A 18 16.40 -10.82 7.45
N CYS A 19 15.59 -10.40 8.44
CA CYS A 19 14.16 -10.63 8.48
C CYS A 19 13.51 -9.75 7.41
N ILE A 20 13.57 -10.22 6.16
CA ILE A 20 12.85 -9.64 5.04
C ILE A 20 11.35 -9.57 5.36
N TRP A 21 10.65 -8.63 4.73
CA TRP A 21 9.27 -8.27 5.02
C TRP A 21 8.24 -9.36 4.68
N TYR A 22 8.65 -10.41 3.95
CA TYR A 22 7.78 -11.47 3.44
C TYR A 22 7.35 -12.60 4.43
N PRO A 23 8.21 -13.15 5.32
CA PRO A 23 7.80 -14.23 6.20
C PRO A 23 6.92 -13.78 7.37
N LEU A 24 6.58 -12.48 7.46
CA LEU A 24 5.87 -11.88 8.58
C LEU A 24 4.49 -11.33 8.21
N GLN A 25 3.94 -11.71 7.06
CA GLN A 25 2.49 -11.71 6.88
C GLN A 25 1.96 -13.11 7.15
N PRO A 26 1.80 -13.53 8.42
CA PRO A 26 0.86 -14.59 8.71
C PRO A 26 -0.54 -14.10 8.24
N PRO A 27 -1.49 -14.99 7.95
CA PRO A 27 -2.83 -14.65 7.48
C PRO A 27 -3.66 -13.74 8.42
N TYR A 28 -3.07 -13.24 9.51
CA TYR A 28 -3.66 -12.37 10.53
C TYR A 28 -3.41 -10.87 10.34
N VAL A 29 -2.58 -10.42 9.37
CA VAL A 29 -2.53 -9.00 8.94
C VAL A 29 -3.59 -8.72 7.86
N ARG A 30 -4.34 -9.75 7.47
CA ARG A 30 -5.52 -9.63 6.62
C ARG A 30 -6.66 -9.03 7.45
N LEU A 31 -7.13 -7.84 7.11
CA LEU A 31 -8.51 -7.49 7.41
C LEU A 31 -9.39 -8.50 6.66
N PRO A 32 -10.33 -9.18 7.33
CA PRO A 32 -11.18 -10.16 6.66
C PRO A 32 -11.92 -9.45 5.51
N PRO A 33 -11.88 -9.99 4.27
CA PRO A 33 -12.64 -9.42 3.17
C PRO A 33 -14.10 -9.35 3.57
N GLY A 34 -14.72 -8.18 3.41
CA GLY A 34 -16.08 -7.99 3.90
C GLY A 34 -16.46 -6.53 4.14
N PRO A 35 -17.69 -6.29 4.60
CA PRO A 35 -18.30 -4.96 4.76
C PRO A 35 -17.57 -4.01 5.74
N HIS A 36 -16.46 -4.42 6.33
CA HIS A 36 -15.65 -3.62 7.25
C HIS A 36 -14.20 -3.42 6.76
N ALA A 37 -13.87 -3.84 5.54
CA ALA A 37 -12.66 -3.37 4.86
C ALA A 37 -12.73 -1.85 4.69
N LEU A 38 -11.58 -1.17 4.74
CA LEU A 38 -11.50 0.30 4.72
C LEU A 38 -12.18 0.90 3.47
N ASP A 39 -12.11 0.17 2.37
CA ASP A 39 -12.62 0.49 1.05
C ASP A 39 -13.92 -0.27 0.72
N GLY A 40 -14.50 -0.94 1.71
CA GLY A 40 -15.83 -1.53 1.59
C GLY A 40 -16.93 -0.45 1.60
N PRO A 41 -17.99 -0.58 0.79
CA PRO A 41 -19.06 0.42 0.65
C PRO A 41 -19.82 0.72 1.94
N SER A 42 -19.77 -0.18 2.92
CA SER A 42 -20.41 -0.03 4.23
C SER A 42 -19.52 0.62 5.30
N PHE A 43 -18.23 0.82 5.04
CA PHE A 43 -17.32 1.50 5.96
C PHE A 43 -17.04 2.94 5.53
N PHE A 44 -16.70 3.15 4.26
CA PHE A 44 -16.38 4.47 3.72
C PHE A 44 -17.15 4.72 2.41
N SER A 45 -17.83 5.87 2.32
CA SER A 45 -18.62 6.27 1.14
C SER A 45 -17.71 6.68 -0.03
N VAL A 46 -17.00 5.73 -0.65
CA VAL A 46 -16.03 5.96 -1.73
C VAL A 46 -16.65 6.70 -2.91
N GLU A 47 -17.84 6.28 -3.36
CA GLU A 47 -18.49 6.88 -4.53
C GLU A 47 -18.71 8.39 -4.34
N GLU A 48 -19.31 8.77 -3.21
CA GLU A 48 -19.66 10.16 -2.91
C GLU A 48 -18.44 11.01 -2.56
N ARG A 49 -17.44 10.43 -1.88
CA ARG A 49 -16.32 11.19 -1.28
C ARG A 49 -15.05 11.20 -2.12
N LEU A 50 -14.83 10.18 -2.94
CA LEU A 50 -13.60 10.04 -3.73
C LEU A 50 -13.89 10.06 -5.23
N ILE A 51 -14.86 9.27 -5.71
CA ILE A 51 -15.10 9.14 -7.15
C ILE A 51 -15.83 10.37 -7.70
N HIS A 52 -16.85 10.87 -7.00
CA HIS A 52 -17.62 12.02 -7.45
C HIS A 52 -16.77 13.30 -7.42
N GLY A 53 -16.50 13.85 -8.60
CA GLY A 53 -15.68 15.05 -8.77
C GLY A 53 -14.17 14.78 -8.89
N ALA A 54 -13.76 13.51 -8.93
CA ALA A 54 -12.37 13.16 -9.25
C ALA A 54 -11.99 13.59 -10.67
N ASP A 55 -10.68 13.77 -10.87
CA ASP A 55 -10.12 13.96 -12.20
C ASP A 55 -10.42 12.72 -13.06
N ALA A 56 -10.98 12.95 -14.25
CA ALA A 56 -11.35 11.90 -15.18
C ALA A 56 -10.18 11.50 -16.11
N ASP A 57 -9.04 12.21 -16.05
CA ASP A 57 -7.85 11.81 -16.77
C ASP A 57 -7.36 10.44 -16.27
N ALA A 58 -7.27 9.47 -17.18
CA ALA A 58 -6.79 8.13 -16.89
C ALA A 58 -5.34 8.11 -16.39
N GLU A 59 -4.55 9.15 -16.70
CA GLU A 59 -3.16 9.26 -16.27
C GLU A 59 -3.01 9.94 -14.90
N ALA A 60 -4.05 10.62 -14.41
CA ALA A 60 -4.04 11.28 -13.11
C ALA A 60 -4.01 10.25 -11.96
N PRO A 61 -3.24 10.49 -10.89
CA PRO A 61 -3.28 9.63 -9.71
C PRO A 61 -4.63 9.76 -9.02
N PHE A 62 -5.35 8.65 -8.85
CA PHE A 62 -6.61 8.62 -8.13
C PHE A 62 -6.42 8.17 -6.68
N LEU A 63 -5.74 7.03 -6.48
CA LEU A 63 -5.47 6.49 -5.15
C LEU A 63 -4.01 6.01 -5.06
N VAL A 64 -3.35 6.42 -3.99
CA VAL A 64 -1.95 6.06 -3.69
C VAL A 64 -1.92 5.33 -2.35
N ASP A 65 -1.50 4.08 -2.38
CA ASP A 65 -1.33 3.25 -1.18
C ASP A 65 0.15 3.27 -0.75
N ILE A 66 0.45 4.01 0.31
CA ILE A 66 1.81 4.26 0.81
C ILE A 66 2.16 3.24 1.89
N GLY A 67 3.18 2.42 1.64
CA GLY A 67 3.49 1.26 2.48
C GLY A 67 2.51 0.11 2.28
N GLY A 68 1.88 0.03 1.10
CA GLY A 68 0.82 -0.92 0.77
C GLY A 68 1.27 -2.36 0.59
N SER A 69 2.56 -2.65 0.80
CA SER A 69 3.14 -3.98 0.71
C SER A 69 2.89 -4.65 -0.65
N ILE A 70 2.04 -5.67 -0.70
CA ILE A 70 1.72 -6.42 -1.92
C ILE A 70 0.43 -5.94 -2.62
N GLY A 71 -0.16 -4.83 -2.15
CA GLY A 71 -1.27 -4.15 -2.82
C GLY A 71 -2.63 -4.80 -2.63
N HIS A 72 -2.88 -5.42 -1.47
CA HIS A 72 -4.17 -6.05 -1.15
C HIS A 72 -5.33 -5.06 -1.16
N ASP A 73 -5.16 -3.91 -0.51
CA ASP A 73 -6.22 -2.91 -0.36
C ASP A 73 -6.59 -2.32 -1.72
N LEU A 74 -5.60 -1.96 -2.56
CA LEU A 74 -5.87 -1.52 -3.94
C LEU A 74 -6.55 -2.60 -4.80
N ALA A 75 -6.26 -3.88 -4.55
CA ALA A 75 -6.90 -4.98 -5.26
C ALA A 75 -8.37 -5.18 -4.85
N GLU A 76 -8.69 -4.98 -3.57
CA GLU A 76 -10.04 -5.01 -3.03
C GLU A 76 -10.82 -3.77 -3.48
N PHE A 77 -10.26 -2.57 -3.34
CA PHE A 77 -10.78 -1.32 -3.88
C PHE A 77 -11.19 -1.44 -5.34
N HIS A 78 -10.29 -1.92 -6.22
CA HIS A 78 -10.60 -2.09 -7.64
C HIS A 78 -11.69 -3.15 -7.88
N SER A 79 -11.84 -4.13 -6.99
CA SER A 79 -12.89 -5.13 -7.12
C SER A 79 -14.27 -4.55 -6.76
N TYR A 80 -14.35 -3.63 -5.79
CA TYR A 80 -15.57 -2.89 -5.47
C TYR A 80 -15.89 -1.80 -6.48
N TYR A 81 -14.87 -1.08 -6.96
CA TYR A 81 -15.00 0.09 -7.83
C TYR A 81 -14.17 -0.05 -9.11
N PRO A 82 -14.48 -1.02 -9.98
CA PRO A 82 -13.70 -1.26 -11.21
C PRO A 82 -13.77 -0.11 -12.21
N SER A 83 -14.71 0.82 -12.04
CA SER A 83 -14.88 2.02 -12.87
C SER A 83 -14.35 3.30 -12.23
N ALA A 84 -13.62 3.20 -11.11
CA ALA A 84 -12.95 4.38 -10.54
C ALA A 84 -11.98 4.99 -11.58
N PRO A 85 -11.94 6.33 -11.70
CA PRO A 85 -11.07 6.99 -12.69
C PRO A 85 -9.61 6.96 -12.26
N GLY A 86 -8.70 7.32 -13.17
CA GLY A 86 -7.29 7.53 -12.88
C GLY A 86 -6.51 6.28 -12.47
N LYS A 87 -5.31 6.50 -11.93
CA LYS A 87 -4.34 5.46 -11.56
C LYS A 87 -4.48 5.03 -10.10
N LEU A 88 -4.40 3.72 -9.89
CA LEU A 88 -4.14 3.11 -8.60
C LEU A 88 -2.63 2.87 -8.47
N ILE A 89 -1.97 3.50 -7.51
CA ILE A 89 -0.51 3.48 -7.37
C ILE A 89 -0.14 2.83 -6.04
N LEU A 90 0.59 1.72 -6.12
CA LEU A 90 1.16 1.04 -4.96
C LEU A 90 2.57 1.58 -4.70
N GLN A 91 2.79 2.14 -3.51
CA GLN A 91 4.09 2.66 -3.09
C GLN A 91 4.69 1.85 -1.95
N ASP A 92 5.93 1.37 -2.14
CA ASP A 92 6.70 0.73 -1.06
C ASP A 92 8.21 0.78 -1.36
N LEU A 93 9.02 0.28 -0.43
CA LEU A 93 10.46 0.16 -0.56
C LEU A 93 10.85 -0.72 -1.76
N PRO A 94 12.05 -0.50 -2.35
CA PRO A 94 12.51 -1.28 -3.50
C PRO A 94 12.49 -2.79 -3.27
N VAL A 95 12.86 -3.22 -2.05
CA VAL A 95 12.88 -4.64 -1.67
C VAL A 95 11.49 -5.25 -1.65
N VAL A 96 10.47 -4.48 -1.27
CA VAL A 96 9.09 -4.97 -1.19
C VAL A 96 8.51 -5.05 -2.60
N ILE A 97 8.59 -3.95 -3.37
CA ILE A 97 8.12 -3.92 -4.76
C ILE A 97 8.78 -5.02 -5.60
N GLY A 98 10.09 -5.24 -5.43
CA GLY A 98 10.83 -6.27 -6.16
C GLY A 98 10.49 -7.71 -5.80
N GLN A 99 9.75 -7.95 -4.71
CA GLN A 99 9.34 -9.29 -4.27
C GLN A 99 7.90 -9.65 -4.69
N ILE A 100 7.14 -8.68 -5.22
CA ILE A 100 5.76 -8.89 -5.69
C ILE A 100 5.78 -9.86 -6.87
N GLN A 101 5.14 -11.02 -6.70
CA GLN A 101 5.02 -12.05 -7.74
C GLN A 101 3.81 -11.82 -8.63
N GLU A 102 2.69 -11.39 -8.03
CA GLU A 102 1.43 -11.14 -8.73
C GLU A 102 0.85 -9.81 -8.25
N LEU A 103 0.49 -8.96 -9.20
CA LEU A 103 -0.17 -7.69 -8.97
C LEU A 103 -1.25 -7.51 -10.04
N LYS A 104 -2.41 -6.98 -9.68
CA LYS A 104 -3.46 -6.70 -10.66
C LYS A 104 -2.92 -5.71 -11.70
N PRO A 105 -3.15 -5.92 -13.01
CA PRO A 105 -2.67 -5.01 -14.06
C PRO A 105 -3.15 -3.56 -13.93
N ALA A 106 -4.26 -3.33 -13.25
CA ALA A 106 -4.79 -1.99 -12.97
C ALA A 106 -3.99 -1.21 -11.91
N ILE A 107 -3.09 -1.87 -11.19
CA ILE A 107 -2.28 -1.27 -10.13
C ILE A 107 -0.87 -1.00 -10.68
N THR A 108 -0.42 0.23 -10.54
CA THR A 108 0.92 0.68 -10.93
C THR A 108 1.86 0.58 -9.73
N PRO A 109 2.88 -0.30 -9.73
CA PRO A 109 3.87 -0.34 -8.67
C PRO A 109 4.85 0.82 -8.81
N MET A 110 5.20 1.46 -7.69
CA MET A 110 6.14 2.56 -7.64
C MET A 110 7.03 2.47 -6.41
N VAL A 111 8.35 2.49 -6.62
CA VAL A 111 9.31 2.52 -5.52
C VAL A 111 9.27 3.89 -4.84
N HIS A 112 8.98 3.90 -3.55
CA HIS A 112 8.96 5.10 -2.72
C HIS A 112 9.41 4.81 -1.30
N ASP A 113 10.28 5.67 -0.77
CA ASP A 113 10.65 5.71 0.64
C ASP A 113 10.01 6.99 1.22
N PHE A 114 9.00 6.81 2.07
CA PHE A 114 8.21 7.90 2.64
C PHE A 114 8.88 8.57 3.85
N GLU A 115 9.93 7.98 4.41
CA GLU A 115 10.70 8.58 5.50
C GLU A 115 11.78 9.51 4.95
N HIS A 116 12.50 9.06 3.93
CA HIS A 116 13.60 9.83 3.36
C HIS A 116 13.10 10.66 2.18
N ARG A 117 12.91 11.97 2.43
CA ARG A 117 12.77 12.93 1.33
C ARG A 117 13.99 12.81 0.42
N ARG A 118 13.76 12.38 -0.81
CA ARG A 118 14.70 12.71 -1.89
C ARG A 118 14.44 14.16 -2.24
N ASP A 119 15.43 15.01 -2.07
CA ASP A 119 15.46 16.36 -2.64
C ASP A 119 15.45 16.25 -4.17
N ARG A 120 14.29 15.93 -4.74
CA ARG A 120 14.02 16.03 -6.16
C ARG A 120 12.79 16.90 -6.27
N PHE A 121 12.93 17.99 -7.02
CA PHE A 121 12.06 19.18 -7.08
C PHE A 121 12.41 20.28 -6.05
N ARG A 122 13.57 20.91 -6.26
CA ARG A 122 13.67 22.37 -6.29
C ARG A 122 13.89 22.79 -7.74
#